data_AF-A0A534JRB1-F1
#
_entry.id   AF-A0A534JRB1-F1
#
_cell.length_a   1.000
_cell.length_b   1.000
_cell.length_c   1.000
_cell.angle_alpha   90.00
_cell.angle_beta   90.00
_cell.angle_gamma   90.00
#
_symmetry.space_group_name_H-M   'P 1'
#
loop_
_entity.id
_entity.type
_entity.pdbx_description
1 polymer ?
#
loop_
_entity_poly.entity_id
_entity_poly.type
_entity_poly.pdbx_seq_one_letter_code
_entity_poly.pdbx_strand_id
1 'polypeptide(L)'
;MKTICITVVIVFIAVCASVLVARGDNTRDERSREDLPERQGEGDEPRFDRHRDGNARHQICTNALTGTFRTIVVPDGESCTLYRAIVQGNVRVKRNASLFVGPPGSSSIRGNVEAERCMTVLLSGTVIVDGNVEIEHCATKSGYVGPGVQIGRNFECRHNSGPCVAYSGTVRGHVKIDHNASAVATDISLNTIRGSLECHSNVPAPTHTFGANKVTGKADGECAASLGFTVSVGSFPPTAAKAAGGRWVRARSLLAQESFRGPL
;
A
#
# COMPACT_ATOMS: atom_id res chain seq x y z
N MET A 1 -23.89 43.86 24.76
CA MET A 1 -25.34 43.90 25.07
C MET A 1 -25.89 42.48 24.97
N LYS A 2 -26.35 41.93 26.12
CA LYS A 2 -27.12 40.67 26.38
C LYS A 2 -26.41 39.36 25.95
N THR A 3 -25.90 38.46 26.80
CA THR A 3 -26.28 37.90 28.13
C THR A 3 -27.57 37.08 28.15
N ILE A 4 -27.46 35.73 28.05
CA ILE A 4 -28.28 34.65 28.67
C ILE A 4 -27.39 33.38 28.70
N CYS A 5 -26.73 32.99 29.80
CA CYS A 5 -27.15 32.10 30.92
C CYS A 5 -27.56 30.67 30.49
N ILE A 6 -26.66 29.67 30.62
CA ILE A 6 -26.53 28.69 31.73
C ILE A 6 -27.68 27.66 31.75
N THR A 7 -27.37 26.35 31.61
CA THR A 7 -27.54 25.33 32.69
C THR A 7 -27.01 23.94 32.23
N VAL A 8 -26.12 23.42 33.06
CA VAL A 8 -25.52 22.08 33.16
C VAL A 8 -26.57 20.99 33.38
N VAL A 9 -26.51 19.85 32.68
CA VAL A 9 -26.89 18.55 33.29
C VAL A 9 -26.03 17.42 32.69
N ILE A 10 -25.06 16.98 33.50
CA ILE A 10 -24.38 15.69 33.40
C ILE A 10 -25.35 14.66 33.99
N VAL A 11 -25.66 13.57 33.26
CA VAL A 11 -26.36 12.41 33.83
C VAL A 11 -25.53 11.16 33.54
N PHE A 12 -24.76 10.76 34.55
CA PHE A 12 -24.29 9.40 34.76
C PHE A 12 -25.48 8.53 35.18
N ILE A 13 -25.71 7.41 34.50
CA ILE A 13 -26.55 6.32 35.02
C ILE A 13 -25.69 5.05 35.06
N ALA A 14 -25.20 4.75 36.26
CA ALA A 14 -24.70 3.44 36.66
C ALA A 14 -25.90 2.59 37.11
N VAL A 15 -25.96 1.33 36.66
CA VAL A 15 -27.03 0.40 37.04
C VAL A 15 -26.45 -0.92 37.54
N CYS A 16 -26.86 -1.24 38.77
CA CYS A 16 -27.01 -2.54 39.43
C CYS A 16 -25.77 -3.32 39.88
N ALA A 17 -25.50 -3.16 41.18
CA ALA A 17 -25.07 -4.23 42.06
C ALA A 17 -26.22 -5.24 42.30
N SER A 18 -25.89 -6.52 42.42
CA SER A 18 -26.68 -7.50 43.15
C SER A 18 -25.76 -8.29 44.07
N VAL A 19 -26.18 -8.30 45.33
CA VAL A 19 -25.56 -8.89 46.51
C VAL A 19 -25.65 -10.41 46.45
N LEU A 20 -24.57 -11.12 46.80
CA LEU A 20 -24.68 -12.40 47.49
C LEU A 20 -23.60 -12.52 48.56
N VAL A 21 -24.06 -12.67 49.79
CA VAL A 21 -23.30 -12.88 51.02
C VAL A 21 -23.03 -14.37 51.18
N ALA A 22 -21.80 -14.75 51.53
CA ALA A 22 -21.54 -15.97 52.27
C ALA A 22 -20.44 -15.71 53.31
N ARG A 23 -20.82 -15.87 54.58
CA ARG A 23 -19.95 -15.81 55.77
C ARG A 23 -19.21 -17.14 55.95
N GLY A 24 -18.01 -17.07 56.51
CA GLY A 24 -17.29 -18.21 57.08
C GLY A 24 -16.15 -17.72 57.98
N ASP A 25 -16.45 -17.53 59.27
CA ASP A 25 -15.47 -17.39 60.37
C ASP A 25 -14.67 -18.70 60.52
N ASN A 26 -13.37 -18.65 60.86
CA ASN A 26 -12.93 -18.84 62.26
C ASN A 26 -11.39 -18.81 62.43
N THR A 27 -10.98 -17.99 63.41
CA THR A 27 -9.94 -18.20 64.45
C THR A 27 -8.49 -18.58 64.10
N ARG A 28 -7.63 -17.58 64.32
CA ARG A 28 -6.38 -17.58 65.13
C ARG A 28 -5.79 -18.93 65.53
N ASP A 29 -4.48 -19.06 65.30
CA ASP A 29 -3.56 -19.39 66.39
C ASP A 29 -2.18 -18.76 66.16
N GLU A 30 -1.77 -17.90 67.09
CA GLU A 30 -0.40 -17.42 67.23
C GLU A 30 0.40 -18.45 68.03
N ARG A 31 1.54 -18.93 67.50
CA ARG A 31 2.59 -19.47 68.38
C ARG A 31 3.99 -19.15 67.90
N SER A 32 4.78 -18.78 68.89
CA SER A 32 6.05 -18.08 68.87
C SER A 32 7.28 -18.94 68.52
N ARG A 33 8.35 -18.20 68.15
CA ARG A 33 9.80 -18.49 68.30
C ARG A 33 10.40 -19.56 67.39
N GLU A 34 11.47 -19.21 66.66
CA GLU A 34 12.87 -19.40 67.06
C GLU A 34 13.79 -18.57 66.12
N ASP A 35 14.85 -18.01 66.71
CA ASP A 35 15.99 -17.33 66.08
C ASP A 35 16.72 -18.19 65.04
N LEU A 36 17.38 -17.56 64.05
CA LEU A 36 18.77 -17.79 63.57
C LEU A 36 19.02 -17.10 62.19
N PRO A 37 20.29 -16.84 61.80
CA PRO A 37 20.71 -15.51 61.38
C PRO A 37 20.91 -15.31 59.87
N GLU A 38 21.17 -14.05 59.53
CA GLU A 38 21.53 -13.46 58.25
C GLU A 38 22.41 -14.36 57.35
N ARG A 39 21.96 -14.55 56.11
CA ARG A 39 22.86 -14.71 54.96
C ARG A 39 22.69 -13.52 54.03
N GLN A 40 23.77 -12.75 53.95
CA GLN A 40 24.08 -11.89 52.83
C GLN A 40 24.23 -12.77 51.57
N GLY A 41 23.53 -12.40 50.49
CA GLY A 41 23.67 -12.95 49.14
C GLY A 41 22.92 -11.99 48.23
N GLU A 42 23.63 -11.08 47.61
CA GLU A 42 24.02 -11.15 46.19
C GLU A 42 22.91 -10.50 45.34
N GLY A 43 23.23 -9.37 44.71
CA GLY A 43 22.25 -8.48 44.08
C GLY A 43 21.44 -9.13 42.96
N ASP A 44 20.12 -8.97 43.05
CA ASP A 44 19.22 -9.14 41.91
C ASP A 44 19.39 -7.94 40.96
N GLU A 45 20.43 -7.98 40.13
CA GLU A 45 20.39 -7.26 38.87
C GLU A 45 19.22 -7.81 38.03
N PRO A 46 18.41 -6.96 37.37
CA PRO A 46 17.48 -7.43 36.37
C PRO A 46 18.30 -8.00 35.22
N ARG A 47 18.39 -9.34 35.18
CA ARG A 47 18.94 -10.11 34.08
C ARG A 47 18.13 -9.76 32.84
N PHE A 48 18.68 -8.82 32.06
CA PHE A 48 18.21 -8.52 30.72
C PHE A 48 18.45 -9.80 29.90
N ASP A 49 17.42 -10.65 29.83
CA ASP A 49 17.43 -11.86 29.02
C ASP A 49 17.65 -11.46 27.56
N ARG A 50 18.92 -11.37 27.17
CA ARG A 50 19.34 -11.47 25.79
C ARG A 50 19.04 -12.89 25.36
N HIS A 51 17.77 -13.13 25.02
CA HIS A 51 17.35 -14.23 24.18
C HIS A 51 18.00 -14.06 22.81
N ARG A 52 19.25 -14.51 22.77
CA ARG A 52 20.07 -14.75 21.59
C ARG A 52 19.53 -16.00 20.91
N ASP A 53 18.37 -15.89 20.28
CA ASP A 53 17.90 -16.93 19.38
C ASP A 53 18.45 -16.63 18.00
N GLY A 54 19.35 -17.49 17.53
CA GLY A 54 19.81 -17.57 16.14
C GLY A 54 18.73 -18.06 15.18
N ASN A 55 17.53 -17.49 15.26
CA ASN A 55 16.45 -17.69 14.30
C ASN A 55 16.39 -16.46 13.39
N ALA A 56 15.93 -16.60 12.15
CA ALA A 56 15.78 -15.51 11.19
C ALA A 56 14.69 -14.52 11.65
N ARG A 57 14.96 -13.81 12.73
CA ARG A 57 14.03 -12.87 13.34
C ARG A 57 13.91 -11.69 12.40
N HIS A 58 12.70 -11.49 11.90
CA HIS A 58 12.35 -10.28 11.19
C HIS A 58 12.74 -9.07 12.07
N GLN A 59 13.33 -8.05 11.47
CA GLN A 59 13.69 -6.83 12.17
C GLN A 59 12.42 -6.08 12.55
N ILE A 60 12.24 -5.79 13.83
CA ILE A 60 11.15 -4.93 14.31
C ILE A 60 11.57 -3.47 14.15
N CYS A 61 10.70 -2.65 13.59
CA CYS A 61 10.93 -1.22 13.42
C CYS A 61 9.88 -0.41 14.18
N THR A 62 10.32 0.36 15.17
CA THR A 62 9.47 1.24 16.00
C THR A 62 9.89 2.71 15.93
N ASN A 63 10.86 3.04 15.07
CA ASN A 63 11.24 4.42 14.80
C ASN A 63 11.88 4.57 13.42
N ALA A 64 13.19 4.38 13.32
CA ALA A 64 13.96 4.62 12.11
C ALA A 64 14.99 3.51 11.88
N LEU A 65 15.16 3.09 10.63
CA LEU A 65 16.16 2.10 10.24
C LEU A 65 16.96 2.55 9.02
N THR A 66 18.26 2.28 9.08
CA THR A 66 19.23 2.50 8.00
C THR A 66 20.13 1.27 7.87
N GLY A 67 20.66 1.01 6.69
CA GLY A 67 21.50 -0.17 6.44
C GLY A 67 20.71 -1.37 5.90
N THR A 68 21.26 -2.57 6.07
CA THR A 68 20.75 -3.78 5.40
C THR A 68 19.98 -4.68 6.38
N PHE A 69 18.77 -5.07 6.00
CA PHE A 69 17.89 -5.93 6.77
C PHE A 69 17.37 -7.08 5.90
N ARG A 70 17.02 -8.21 6.52
CA ARG A 70 16.36 -9.31 5.80
C ARG A 70 14.91 -8.98 5.53
N THR A 71 14.08 -9.00 6.57
CA THR A 71 12.65 -8.67 6.51
C THR A 71 12.38 -7.69 7.64
N ILE A 72 11.48 -6.74 7.41
CA ILE A 72 11.08 -5.74 8.41
C ILE A 72 9.61 -5.94 8.77
N VAL A 73 9.29 -5.81 10.05
CA VAL A 73 7.92 -5.73 10.56
C VAL A 73 7.79 -4.43 11.33
N VAL A 74 6.81 -3.61 10.95
CA VAL A 74 6.33 -2.48 11.76
C VAL A 74 5.17 -3.02 12.59
N PRO A 75 5.31 -3.14 13.92
CA PRO A 75 4.30 -3.75 14.77
C PRO A 75 3.12 -2.79 15.00
N ASP A 76 2.07 -3.29 15.66
CA ASP A 76 0.82 -2.55 15.82
C ASP A 76 1.03 -1.17 16.46
N GLY A 77 0.41 -0.13 15.90
CA GLY A 77 0.45 1.24 16.44
C GLY A 77 1.79 1.96 16.29
N GLU A 78 2.84 1.26 15.86
CA GLU A 78 4.18 1.84 15.77
C GLU A 78 4.43 2.56 14.45
N SER A 79 5.41 3.46 14.45
CA SER A 79 5.83 4.20 13.26
C SER A 79 7.25 3.83 12.87
N CYS A 80 7.45 3.59 11.58
CA CYS A 80 8.75 3.25 11.02
C CYS A 80 9.12 4.15 9.85
N THR A 81 10.36 4.62 9.85
CA THR A 81 10.98 5.39 8.77
C THR A 81 12.16 4.60 8.21
N LEU A 82 12.13 4.27 6.93
CA LEU A 82 13.22 3.62 6.22
C LEU A 82 13.91 4.61 5.28
N TYR A 83 15.16 4.95 5.58
CA TYR A 83 15.98 5.82 4.74
C TYR A 83 17.39 5.25 4.64
N ARG A 84 17.98 5.29 3.43
CA ARG A 84 19.24 4.58 3.14
C ARG A 84 19.18 3.09 3.57
N ALA A 85 18.02 2.47 3.37
CA ALA A 85 17.74 1.11 3.81
C ALA A 85 17.74 0.13 2.63
N ILE A 86 18.30 -1.06 2.84
CA ILE A 86 18.26 -2.19 1.90
C ILE A 86 17.56 -3.35 2.59
N VAL A 87 16.33 -3.65 2.18
CA VAL A 87 15.56 -4.79 2.69
C VAL A 87 15.66 -5.93 1.67
N GLN A 88 16.27 -7.04 2.05
CA GLN A 88 16.48 -8.19 1.17
C GLN A 88 15.21 -9.02 0.91
N GLY A 89 14.19 -8.83 1.74
CA GLY A 89 12.90 -9.49 1.70
C GLY A 89 11.78 -8.47 1.86
N ASN A 90 10.74 -8.84 2.61
CA ASN A 90 9.50 -8.08 2.68
C ASN A 90 9.50 -7.02 3.79
N VAL A 91 8.63 -6.03 3.64
CA VAL A 91 8.23 -5.12 4.70
C VAL A 91 6.76 -5.36 5.00
N ARG A 92 6.43 -5.65 6.26
CA ARG A 92 5.05 -5.85 6.72
C ARG A 92 4.66 -4.75 7.70
N VAL A 93 3.58 -4.05 7.40
CA VAL A 93 3.03 -2.98 8.23
C VAL A 93 1.76 -3.49 8.88
N LYS A 94 1.78 -3.57 10.21
CA LYS A 94 0.70 -4.13 10.99
C LYS A 94 -0.40 -3.09 11.30
N ARG A 95 -1.34 -3.47 12.16
CA ARG A 95 -2.56 -2.69 12.38
C ARG A 95 -2.22 -1.34 13.02
N ASN A 96 -2.86 -0.29 12.56
CA ASN A 96 -2.68 1.08 13.06
C ASN A 96 -1.21 1.56 13.00
N ALA A 97 -0.35 0.87 12.25
CA ALA A 97 1.07 1.20 12.13
C ALA A 97 1.31 2.13 10.94
N SER A 98 2.43 2.85 10.97
CA SER A 98 2.82 3.79 9.92
C SER A 98 4.17 3.42 9.32
N LEU A 99 4.28 3.46 7.99
CA LEU A 99 5.55 3.30 7.29
C LEU A 99 5.80 4.48 6.36
N PHE A 100 6.94 5.14 6.55
CA PHE A 100 7.51 6.06 5.59
C PHE A 100 8.80 5.46 5.02
N VAL A 101 8.90 5.36 3.70
CA VAL A 101 10.14 4.95 3.03
C VAL A 101 10.55 6.09 2.14
N GLY A 102 11.74 6.65 2.35
CA GLY A 102 12.15 7.78 1.54
C GLY A 102 13.26 8.62 2.13
N PRO A 103 13.33 9.90 1.76
CA PRO A 103 14.50 10.73 2.00
C PRO A 103 14.85 10.88 3.49
N PRO A 104 16.15 11.10 3.79
CA PRO A 104 17.25 11.31 2.84
C PRO A 104 17.80 10.01 2.22
N GLY A 105 18.21 10.08 0.96
CA GLY A 105 18.87 8.98 0.24
C GLY A 105 17.90 7.99 -0.41
N SER A 106 18.46 6.97 -1.07
CA SER A 106 17.70 5.91 -1.72
C SER A 106 17.46 4.73 -0.79
N SER A 107 16.29 4.12 -0.91
CA SER A 107 15.94 2.88 -0.21
C SER A 107 15.54 1.80 -1.23
N SER A 108 15.91 0.55 -0.98
CA SER A 108 15.60 -0.59 -1.84
C SER A 108 14.99 -1.73 -1.02
N ILE A 109 13.90 -2.30 -1.52
CA ILE A 109 13.15 -3.41 -0.93
C ILE A 109 13.06 -4.48 -2.03
N ARG A 110 13.75 -5.59 -1.87
CA ARG A 110 13.76 -6.69 -2.86
C ARG A 110 12.48 -7.53 -2.85
N GLY A 111 11.75 -7.49 -1.74
CA GLY A 111 10.48 -8.16 -1.58
C GLY A 111 9.28 -7.25 -1.81
N ASN A 112 8.17 -7.60 -1.17
CA ASN A 112 6.93 -6.85 -1.19
C ASN A 112 6.86 -5.84 -0.03
N VAL A 113 6.00 -4.84 -0.21
CA VAL A 113 5.46 -4.03 0.89
C VAL A 113 4.00 -4.44 1.08
N GLU A 114 3.69 -5.01 2.24
CA GLU A 114 2.37 -5.55 2.58
C GLU A 114 1.83 -4.77 3.79
N ALA A 115 0.70 -4.09 3.63
CA ALA A 115 0.08 -3.30 4.69
C ALA A 115 -1.43 -3.56 4.76
N GLU A 116 -1.90 -3.98 5.93
CA GLU A 116 -3.31 -4.29 6.17
C GLU A 116 -3.76 -3.61 7.47
N ARG A 117 -4.89 -2.89 7.41
CA ARG A 117 -5.47 -2.14 8.55
C ARG A 117 -4.49 -1.13 9.16
N CYS A 118 -3.65 -0.49 8.35
CA CYS A 118 -2.58 0.39 8.80
C CYS A 118 -3.06 1.84 9.05
N MET A 119 -2.21 2.71 9.58
CA MET A 119 -2.48 4.15 9.57
C MET A 119 -2.09 4.79 8.24
N THR A 120 -0.85 4.54 7.78
CA THR A 120 -0.34 5.06 6.51
C THR A 120 0.82 4.21 6.00
N VAL A 121 0.93 4.10 4.68
CA VAL A 121 2.18 3.69 4.01
C VAL A 121 2.48 4.69 2.90
N LEU A 122 3.61 5.38 2.99
CA LEU A 122 4.02 6.36 1.99
C LEU A 122 5.47 6.11 1.53
N LEU A 123 5.63 5.83 0.24
CA LEU A 123 6.93 5.74 -0.43
C LEU A 123 7.24 7.10 -1.08
N SER A 124 8.38 7.70 -0.78
CA SER A 124 8.71 9.05 -1.24
C SER A 124 10.13 9.13 -1.80
N GLY A 125 10.29 9.83 -2.93
CA GLY A 125 11.60 10.04 -3.56
C GLY A 125 12.17 8.77 -4.20
N THR A 126 13.48 8.55 -4.07
CA THR A 126 14.17 7.41 -4.71
C THR A 126 13.97 6.11 -3.93
N VAL A 127 12.84 5.44 -4.16
CA VAL A 127 12.50 4.16 -3.55
C VAL A 127 12.33 3.08 -4.63
N ILE A 128 13.01 1.96 -4.48
CA ILE A 128 12.91 0.82 -5.38
C ILE A 128 12.29 -0.35 -4.62
N VAL A 129 11.13 -0.83 -5.06
CA VAL A 129 10.49 -2.05 -4.57
C VAL A 129 10.50 -3.06 -5.73
N ASP A 130 11.22 -4.17 -5.62
CA ASP A 130 11.27 -5.16 -6.70
C ASP A 130 9.98 -6.01 -6.76
N GLY A 131 9.26 -6.12 -5.65
CA GLY A 131 8.01 -6.85 -5.51
C GLY A 131 6.74 -6.02 -5.76
N ASN A 132 5.64 -6.49 -5.15
CA ASN A 132 4.37 -5.78 -5.11
C ASN A 132 4.36 -4.74 -3.96
N VAL A 133 3.50 -3.74 -4.11
CA VAL A 133 3.09 -2.87 -3.01
C VAL A 133 1.57 -3.01 -2.87
N GLU A 134 1.13 -3.53 -1.73
CA GLU A 134 -0.25 -3.84 -1.41
C GLU A 134 -0.65 -3.09 -0.14
N ILE A 135 -1.60 -2.15 -0.27
CA ILE A 135 -2.05 -1.27 0.81
C ILE A 135 -3.56 -1.39 0.95
N GLU A 136 -4.00 -1.94 2.08
CA GLU A 136 -5.40 -2.26 2.31
C GLU A 136 -5.90 -1.79 3.69
N HIS A 137 -7.12 -1.24 3.72
CA HIS A 137 -7.80 -0.81 4.94
C HIS A 137 -7.04 0.22 5.80
N CYS A 138 -6.23 1.05 5.18
CA CYS A 138 -5.47 2.08 5.86
C CYS A 138 -6.27 3.38 6.06
N ALA A 139 -6.05 4.02 7.21
CA ALA A 139 -6.89 5.12 7.67
C ALA A 139 -6.61 6.46 6.97
N THR A 140 -5.37 6.70 6.55
CA THR A 140 -4.94 8.02 6.03
C THR A 140 -4.21 7.89 4.70
N LYS A 141 -3.77 9.03 4.15
CA LYS A 141 -3.09 9.11 2.85
C LYS A 141 -1.96 8.09 2.76
N SER A 142 -1.99 7.28 1.72
CA SER A 142 -1.02 6.22 1.44
C SER A 142 -0.64 6.19 -0.04
N GLY A 143 0.31 5.35 -0.43
CA GLY A 143 0.76 5.17 -1.80
C GLY A 143 2.18 5.68 -2.01
N TYR A 144 2.42 6.40 -3.11
CA TYR A 144 3.77 6.89 -3.42
C TYR A 144 3.81 8.28 -4.07
N VAL A 145 4.90 9.00 -3.80
CA VAL A 145 5.18 10.35 -4.29
C VAL A 145 6.64 10.43 -4.75
N GLY A 146 6.84 10.48 -6.07
CA GLY A 146 8.15 10.63 -6.69
C GLY A 146 8.70 12.07 -6.67
N PRO A 147 9.74 12.34 -7.48
CA PRO A 147 10.29 11.46 -8.51
C PRO A 147 11.13 10.31 -7.95
N GLY A 148 11.27 9.23 -8.73
CA GLY A 148 12.24 8.16 -8.46
C GLY A 148 11.69 6.89 -7.83
N VAL A 149 10.38 6.84 -7.56
CA VAL A 149 9.73 5.60 -7.08
C VAL A 149 9.61 4.60 -8.22
N GLN A 150 10.08 3.38 -7.98
CA GLN A 150 10.00 2.26 -8.91
C GLN A 150 9.41 1.04 -8.22
N ILE A 151 8.32 0.51 -8.78
CA ILE A 151 7.66 -0.72 -8.33
C ILE A 151 7.82 -1.77 -9.44
N GLY A 152 8.51 -2.86 -9.10
CA GLY A 152 8.91 -3.92 -10.00
C GLY A 152 7.77 -4.83 -10.44
N ARG A 153 6.69 -4.89 -9.66
CA ARG A 153 5.47 -5.62 -9.97
C ARG A 153 4.24 -4.71 -9.88
N ASN A 154 3.20 -5.11 -9.16
CA ASN A 154 1.93 -4.42 -9.11
C ASN A 154 1.87 -3.42 -7.94
N PHE A 155 1.08 -2.37 -8.12
CA PHE A 155 0.64 -1.49 -7.04
C PHE A 155 -0.86 -1.63 -6.87
N GLU A 156 -1.29 -2.14 -5.71
CA GLU A 156 -2.70 -2.28 -5.36
C GLU A 156 -2.98 -1.49 -4.08
N CYS A 157 -3.97 -0.60 -4.16
CA CYS A 157 -4.42 0.20 -3.02
C CYS A 157 -5.93 0.11 -2.94
N ARG A 158 -6.44 -0.59 -1.91
CA ARG A 158 -7.87 -0.91 -1.82
C ARG A 158 -8.50 -0.71 -0.45
N HIS A 159 -9.79 -0.39 -0.44
CA HIS A 159 -10.59 -0.28 0.79
C HIS A 159 -10.03 0.69 1.85
N ASN A 160 -9.26 1.70 1.43
CA ASN A 160 -8.66 2.68 2.34
C ASN A 160 -9.65 3.82 2.65
N SER A 161 -9.56 4.36 3.87
CA SER A 161 -10.29 5.57 4.29
C SER A 161 -9.54 6.87 3.95
N GLY A 162 -8.29 6.74 3.50
CA GLY A 162 -7.46 7.83 2.97
C GLY A 162 -7.23 7.72 1.46
N PRO A 163 -6.77 8.80 0.81
CA PRO A 163 -6.43 8.76 -0.61
C PRO A 163 -5.19 7.90 -0.87
N CYS A 164 -5.18 7.20 -2.01
CA CYS A 164 -4.12 6.30 -2.43
C CYS A 164 -3.28 6.92 -3.55
N VAL A 165 -2.46 7.92 -3.21
CA VAL A 165 -1.74 8.70 -4.23
C VAL A 165 -0.75 7.85 -5.01
N ALA A 166 -0.64 8.14 -6.30
CA ALA A 166 0.32 7.54 -7.20
C ALA A 166 0.89 8.66 -8.07
N TYR A 167 2.00 9.25 -7.65
CA TYR A 167 2.55 10.43 -8.32
C TYR A 167 3.99 10.21 -8.76
N SER A 168 4.29 10.50 -10.03
CA SER A 168 5.64 10.58 -10.59
C SER A 168 6.49 9.31 -10.33
N GLY A 169 5.92 8.14 -10.60
CA GLY A 169 6.56 6.85 -10.41
C GLY A 169 6.57 5.95 -11.65
N THR A 170 7.30 4.86 -11.58
CA THR A 170 7.26 3.78 -12.57
C THR A 170 6.75 2.49 -11.95
N VAL A 171 5.69 1.92 -12.51
CA VAL A 171 5.14 0.62 -12.12
C VAL A 171 5.27 -0.33 -13.31
N ARG A 172 6.04 -1.40 -13.15
CA ARG A 172 6.26 -2.37 -14.25
C ARG A 172 5.10 -3.33 -14.43
N GLY A 173 4.27 -3.51 -13.42
CA GLY A 173 3.02 -4.26 -13.48
C GLY A 173 1.79 -3.37 -13.64
N HIS A 174 0.70 -3.80 -13.03
CA HIS A 174 -0.59 -3.12 -13.02
C HIS A 174 -0.71 -2.16 -11.85
N VAL A 175 -1.50 -1.11 -12.03
CA VAL A 175 -1.96 -0.23 -10.96
C VAL A 175 -3.46 -0.45 -10.78
N LYS A 176 -3.87 -0.82 -9.56
CA LYS A 176 -5.27 -1.01 -9.19
C LYS A 176 -5.62 -0.17 -7.97
N ILE A 177 -6.55 0.76 -8.13
CA ILE A 177 -7.01 1.66 -7.07
C ILE A 177 -8.51 1.45 -6.90
N ASP A 178 -8.92 0.82 -5.81
CA ASP A 178 -10.26 0.23 -5.73
C ASP A 178 -10.93 0.46 -4.37
N HIS A 179 -12.21 0.86 -4.35
CA HIS A 179 -12.98 1.03 -3.11
C HIS A 179 -12.35 1.96 -2.06
N ASN A 180 -11.56 2.97 -2.47
CA ASN A 180 -11.00 3.94 -1.53
C ASN A 180 -11.95 5.12 -1.35
N ALA A 181 -12.28 5.44 -0.10
CA ALA A 181 -13.20 6.51 0.24
C ALA A 181 -12.51 7.53 1.16
N SER A 182 -12.34 8.76 0.71
CA SER A 182 -11.68 9.80 1.52
C SER A 182 -12.26 11.19 1.25
N ALA A 183 -11.85 12.20 2.03
CA ALA A 183 -12.33 13.57 1.82
C ALA A 183 -11.77 14.25 0.56
N VAL A 184 -10.70 13.71 -0.03
CA VAL A 184 -9.98 14.30 -1.17
C VAL A 184 -9.82 13.25 -2.26
N ALA A 185 -9.93 13.64 -3.53
CA ALA A 185 -9.69 12.74 -4.63
C ALA A 185 -8.26 12.17 -4.59
N THR A 186 -8.11 10.90 -4.96
CA THR A 186 -6.80 10.29 -5.17
C THR A 186 -6.19 10.85 -6.44
N ASP A 187 -5.01 11.45 -6.36
CA ASP A 187 -4.28 11.88 -7.54
C ASP A 187 -3.35 10.78 -8.08
N ILE A 188 -3.53 10.49 -9.36
CA ILE A 188 -2.75 9.51 -10.13
C ILE A 188 -2.18 10.26 -11.33
N SER A 189 -0.97 10.77 -11.20
CA SER A 189 -0.36 11.64 -12.22
C SER A 189 1.08 11.28 -12.53
N LEU A 190 1.47 11.54 -13.79
CA LEU A 190 2.85 11.47 -14.26
C LEU A 190 3.51 10.09 -14.06
N ASN A 191 2.72 9.01 -14.04
CA ASN A 191 3.26 7.67 -13.91
C ASN A 191 3.61 7.06 -15.26
N THR A 192 4.61 6.18 -15.26
CA THR A 192 4.80 5.19 -16.33
C THR A 192 4.34 3.83 -15.84
N ILE A 193 3.25 3.32 -16.40
CA ILE A 193 2.61 2.05 -16.02
C ILE A 193 2.73 1.10 -17.21
N ARG A 194 3.48 0.01 -17.05
CA ARG A 194 3.66 -0.96 -18.15
C ARG A 194 2.53 -1.97 -18.26
N GLY A 195 1.75 -2.16 -17.19
CA GLY A 195 0.50 -2.91 -17.20
C GLY A 195 -0.72 -2.01 -17.46
N SER A 196 -1.87 -2.44 -16.93
CA SER A 196 -3.12 -1.67 -16.95
C SER A 196 -3.22 -0.71 -15.75
N LEU A 197 -4.04 0.32 -15.90
CA LEU A 197 -4.49 1.21 -14.83
C LEU A 197 -6.00 1.01 -14.63
N GLU A 198 -6.39 0.47 -13.47
CA GLU A 198 -7.78 0.11 -13.17
C GLU A 198 -8.25 0.84 -11.92
N CYS A 199 -9.33 1.60 -12.04
CA CYS A 199 -9.90 2.36 -10.94
C CYS A 199 -11.40 2.16 -10.84
N HIS A 200 -11.87 1.67 -9.70
CA HIS A 200 -13.28 1.38 -9.48
C HIS A 200 -13.72 1.75 -8.06
N SER A 201 -14.95 2.24 -7.94
CA SER A 201 -15.60 2.49 -6.65
C SER A 201 -14.83 3.43 -5.73
N ASN A 202 -14.04 4.37 -6.26
CA ASN A 202 -13.34 5.34 -5.42
C ASN A 202 -14.20 6.59 -5.23
N VAL A 203 -14.20 7.13 -4.01
CA VAL A 203 -15.00 8.28 -3.64
C VAL A 203 -14.14 9.32 -2.91
N PRO A 204 -13.90 10.50 -3.50
CA PRO A 204 -14.17 10.88 -4.88
C PRO A 204 -13.37 10.05 -5.89
N ALA A 205 -13.84 10.02 -7.15
CA ALA A 205 -13.13 9.41 -8.26
C ALA A 205 -11.71 9.99 -8.43
N PRO A 206 -10.72 9.21 -8.89
CA PRO A 206 -9.34 9.67 -8.99
C PRO A 206 -9.15 10.81 -10.01
N THR A 207 -8.15 11.64 -9.77
CA THR A 207 -7.74 12.74 -10.65
C THR A 207 -6.36 12.47 -11.26
N HIS A 208 -5.98 13.31 -12.21
CA HIS A 208 -4.64 13.34 -12.80
C HIS A 208 -4.19 14.81 -12.94
N THR A 209 -4.31 15.57 -11.85
CA THR A 209 -4.19 17.04 -11.82
C THR A 209 -2.82 17.53 -12.30
N PHE A 210 -1.76 16.77 -12.07
CA PHE A 210 -0.41 17.16 -12.43
C PHE A 210 0.02 16.66 -13.82
N GLY A 211 -0.87 15.99 -14.55
CA GLY A 211 -0.64 15.53 -15.91
C GLY A 211 -0.91 14.05 -16.08
N ALA A 212 -0.93 13.66 -17.35
CA ALA A 212 -1.31 12.32 -17.77
C ALA A 212 -0.29 11.23 -17.36
N ASN A 213 -0.80 10.03 -17.16
CA ASN A 213 -0.01 8.81 -16.98
C ASN A 213 0.27 8.17 -18.33
N LYS A 214 1.48 7.65 -18.56
CA LYS A 214 1.77 6.78 -19.69
C LYS A 214 1.43 5.33 -19.33
N VAL A 215 0.28 4.83 -19.81
CA VAL A 215 -0.17 3.45 -19.59
C VAL A 215 0.04 2.63 -20.86
N THR A 216 0.76 1.50 -20.79
CA THR A 216 0.92 0.61 -21.95
C THR A 216 -0.28 -0.32 -22.13
N GLY A 217 -0.86 -0.79 -21.02
CA GLY A 217 -2.09 -1.58 -21.03
C GLY A 217 -3.34 -0.71 -21.19
N LYS A 218 -4.50 -1.22 -20.77
CA LYS A 218 -5.74 -0.43 -20.76
C LYS A 218 -5.78 0.51 -19.56
N ALA A 219 -6.50 1.62 -19.71
CA ALA A 219 -6.93 2.45 -18.61
C ALA A 219 -8.46 2.29 -18.49
N ASP A 220 -8.96 1.94 -17.30
CA ASP A 220 -10.32 1.43 -17.10
C ASP A 220 -11.06 2.11 -15.94
N GLY A 221 -12.39 2.05 -15.99
CA GLY A 221 -13.30 2.60 -14.98
C GLY A 221 -13.14 4.11 -14.80
N GLU A 222 -12.97 4.55 -13.56
CA GLU A 222 -12.76 5.96 -13.19
C GLU A 222 -11.42 6.50 -13.70
N CYS A 223 -10.52 5.62 -14.12
CA CYS A 223 -9.26 5.96 -14.76
C CYS A 223 -9.29 5.68 -16.26
N ALA A 224 -10.47 5.63 -16.89
CA ALA A 224 -10.59 5.40 -18.32
C ALA A 224 -9.88 6.48 -19.17
N ALA A 225 -9.44 6.08 -20.36
CA ALA A 225 -8.70 6.99 -21.23
C ALA A 225 -9.53 8.21 -21.69
N SER A 226 -10.85 8.04 -21.80
CA SER A 226 -11.80 9.12 -22.08
C SER A 226 -11.84 10.20 -21.00
N LEU A 227 -11.34 9.91 -19.79
CA LEU A 227 -11.27 10.83 -18.66
C LEU A 227 -9.91 11.53 -18.55
N GLY A 228 -9.04 11.46 -19.57
CA GLY A 228 -7.74 12.16 -19.60
C GLY A 228 -6.54 11.31 -19.19
N PHE A 229 -6.76 10.06 -18.80
CA PHE A 229 -5.70 9.09 -18.55
C PHE A 229 -5.11 8.58 -19.87
N THR A 230 -3.81 8.77 -20.14
CA THR A 230 -3.28 8.42 -21.46
C THR A 230 -2.89 6.95 -21.57
N VAL A 231 -3.46 6.26 -22.56
CA VAL A 231 -2.97 4.95 -23.00
C VAL A 231 -2.03 5.17 -24.18
N SER A 232 -0.76 4.82 -23.99
CA SER A 232 0.19 4.68 -25.07
C SER A 232 -0.12 3.37 -25.78
N VAL A 233 -1.08 3.39 -26.71
CA VAL A 233 -1.20 2.30 -27.69
C VAL A 233 0.14 2.22 -28.39
N GLY A 234 0.92 1.18 -28.06
CA GLY A 234 2.06 0.84 -28.87
C GLY A 234 1.52 0.66 -30.27
N SER A 235 1.88 1.56 -31.19
CA SER A 235 1.73 1.30 -32.61
C SER A 235 2.61 0.10 -32.90
N PHE A 236 2.10 -1.11 -32.65
CA PHE A 236 2.65 -2.30 -33.24
C PHE A 236 2.44 -2.09 -34.74
N PRO A 237 3.51 -1.98 -35.55
CA PRO A 237 3.31 -2.06 -36.99
C PRO A 237 2.55 -3.37 -37.24
N PRO A 238 1.50 -3.38 -38.09
CA PRO A 238 0.84 -4.63 -38.43
C PRO A 238 1.94 -5.54 -38.97
N THR A 239 2.18 -6.64 -38.25
CA THR A 239 3.10 -7.67 -38.72
C THR A 239 2.51 -8.10 -40.06
N ALA A 240 3.25 -7.88 -41.15
CA ALA A 240 2.83 -8.29 -42.47
C ALA A 240 2.42 -9.76 -42.39
N ALA A 241 1.11 -10.02 -42.47
CA ALA A 241 0.60 -11.36 -42.58
C ALA A 241 1.16 -11.91 -43.90
N LYS A 242 2.12 -12.82 -43.80
CA LYS A 242 2.66 -13.56 -44.93
C LYS A 242 1.51 -14.36 -45.53
N ALA A 243 0.96 -13.87 -46.64
CA ALA A 243 -0.03 -14.59 -47.43
C ALA A 243 0.56 -15.96 -47.81
N ALA A 244 0.03 -17.01 -47.20
CA ALA A 244 0.34 -18.38 -47.57
C ALA A 244 -0.44 -18.72 -48.84
N GLY A 245 0.29 -18.84 -49.96
CA GLY A 245 0.06 -19.72 -51.10
C GLY A 245 -1.36 -19.83 -51.70
N GLY A 246 -1.53 -19.28 -52.91
CA GLY A 246 -2.70 -19.54 -53.76
C GLY A 246 -2.45 -19.25 -55.24
N ARG A 247 -1.84 -20.22 -55.93
CA ARG A 247 -1.82 -20.53 -57.39
C ARG A 247 -2.20 -19.43 -58.40
N TRP A 248 -1.22 -19.07 -59.25
CA TRP A 248 -1.39 -18.29 -60.47
C TRP A 248 -2.31 -19.00 -61.48
N VAL A 249 -3.42 -18.37 -61.85
CA VAL A 249 -4.16 -18.70 -63.08
C VAL A 249 -3.72 -17.70 -64.15
N ARG A 250 -3.09 -18.19 -65.21
CA ARG A 250 -2.76 -17.38 -66.40
C ARG A 250 -4.07 -16.95 -67.07
N ALA A 251 -4.42 -15.67 -67.00
CA ALA A 251 -5.39 -15.10 -67.92
C ALA A 251 -4.71 -14.95 -69.29
N ARG A 252 -5.12 -15.79 -70.24
CA ARG A 252 -4.73 -15.71 -71.65
C ARG A 252 -5.16 -14.37 -72.23
N SER A 253 -4.24 -13.74 -72.94
CA SER A 253 -4.50 -12.71 -73.94
C SER A 253 -5.52 -13.17 -74.98
N LEU A 254 -6.56 -12.36 -75.21
CA LEU A 254 -7.31 -12.32 -76.47
C LEU A 254 -7.44 -10.86 -76.90
N LEU A 255 -6.82 -10.59 -78.04
CA LEU A 255 -7.00 -9.41 -78.89
C LEU A 255 -8.43 -9.41 -79.46
N ALA A 256 -9.06 -8.23 -79.53
CA ALA A 256 -9.82 -7.68 -80.67
C ALA A 256 -10.71 -6.53 -80.15
N GLN A 257 -10.49 -5.25 -80.48
CA GLN A 257 -10.80 -4.52 -81.73
C GLN A 257 -12.28 -4.06 -81.86
N GLU A 258 -12.42 -2.75 -82.13
CA GLU A 258 -13.55 -1.99 -82.74
C GLU A 258 -14.75 -1.63 -81.83
N SER A 259 -14.95 -0.35 -81.49
CA SER A 259 -15.59 0.74 -82.25
C SER A 259 -17.11 0.56 -82.42
N PHE A 260 -17.93 1.46 -81.86
CA PHE A 260 -18.90 2.31 -82.59
C PHE A 260 -19.83 3.14 -81.66
N ARG A 261 -19.83 4.46 -81.90
CA ARG A 261 -20.83 5.56 -81.77
C ARG A 261 -22.17 5.40 -80.99
N GLY A 262 -22.39 6.35 -80.05
CA GLY A 262 -23.56 7.28 -79.82
C GLY A 262 -25.01 6.75 -79.80
N PRO A 263 -26.07 7.61 -79.72
CA PRO A 263 -26.22 9.04 -79.31
C PRO A 263 -27.14 9.17 -78.05
N LEU A 264 -27.58 10.29 -77.45
CA LEU A 264 -27.80 11.72 -77.80
C LEU A 264 -27.39 12.61 -76.61
#